data_AF-A0A9W8N7N8-F1
#
_entry.id   AF-A0A9W8N7N8-F1
#
_cell.length_a   1.000
_cell.length_b   1.000
_cell.length_c   1.000
_cell.angle_alpha   90.00
_cell.angle_beta   90.00
_cell.angle_gamma   90.00
#
_symmetry.space_group_name_H-M   'P 1'
#
loop_
_entity.id
_entity.type
_entity.pdbx_description
1 polymer ?
#
loop_
_entity_poly.entity_id
_entity_poly.type
_entity_poly.pdbx_seq_one_letter_code
_entity_poly.pdbx_strand_id
1 'polypeptide(L)'
;MPIHHLMIGTWTPPGAIFTVAFDDEKLTLELVKRTEIPQDEPISWMTFDHAKKNIYGAAMKKWSSFAVKSPTEIVHEASHPMNHDPAGSKPKQA
;
A
#
# COMPACT_ATOMS: atom_id res chain seq x y z
N MET A 1 19.46 11.81 -14.37
CA MET A 1 19.47 10.35 -14.08
C MET A 1 18.07 9.91 -13.62
N PRO A 2 17.78 8.64 -13.26
CA PRO A 2 16.40 8.24 -12.99
C PRO A 2 15.91 8.68 -11.59
N ILE A 3 14.67 9.16 -11.50
CA ILE A 3 13.99 9.44 -10.22
C ILE A 3 13.58 8.12 -9.57
N HIS A 4 13.96 7.92 -8.30
CA HIS A 4 13.63 6.72 -7.53
C HIS A 4 12.30 6.91 -6.80
N HIS A 5 11.45 5.88 -6.78
CA HIS A 5 10.15 5.96 -6.11
C HIS A 5 10.06 4.98 -4.94
N LEU A 6 9.57 5.48 -3.81
CA LEU A 6 9.35 4.70 -2.60
C LEU A 6 7.86 4.69 -2.29
N MET A 7 7.33 3.54 -1.91
CA MET A 7 5.95 3.38 -1.46
C MET A 7 5.95 3.11 0.04
N ILE A 8 5.19 3.90 0.79
CA ILE A 8 5.16 3.91 2.25
C ILE A 8 3.72 3.71 2.73
N GLY A 9 3.53 2.79 3.66
CA GLY A 9 2.25 2.54 4.31
C GLY A 9 2.06 3.36 5.58
N THR A 10 1.04 3.02 6.37
CA THR A 10 0.72 3.71 7.63
C THR A 10 0.43 2.72 8.74
N TRP A 11 0.60 3.17 9.99
CA TRP A 11 0.19 2.40 11.17
C TRP A 11 -1.28 2.58 11.52
N THR A 12 -1.84 3.78 11.31
CA THR A 12 -3.20 4.13 11.72
C THR A 12 -4.09 4.48 10.51
N PRO A 13 -5.41 4.29 10.64
CA PRO A 13 -6.39 4.87 9.71
C PRO A 13 -6.25 6.41 9.63
N PRO A 14 -6.62 7.03 8.51
CA PRO A 14 -7.13 6.39 7.29
C PRO A 14 -6.01 5.70 6.50
N GLY A 15 -6.29 4.48 6.01
CA GLY A 15 -5.37 3.74 5.16
C GLY A 15 -4.96 4.54 3.91
N ALA A 16 -3.66 4.58 3.63
CA ALA A 16 -3.12 5.16 2.40
C ALA A 16 -1.77 4.54 2.04
N ILE A 17 -1.44 4.56 0.76
CA ILE A 17 -0.07 4.36 0.26
C ILE A 17 0.46 5.70 -0.22
N PHE A 18 1.56 6.15 0.36
CA PHE A 18 2.26 7.36 -0.05
C PHE A 18 3.38 6.98 -1.02
N THR A 19 3.44 7.65 -2.16
CA THR A 19 4.57 7.52 -3.09
C THR A 19 5.43 8.77 -2.99
N VAL A 20 6.69 8.57 -2.62
CA VAL A 20 7.70 9.61 -2.53
C VAL A 20 8.71 9.43 -3.66
N ALA A 21 8.99 10.51 -4.37
CA ALA A 21 10.08 10.59 -5.33
C ALA A 21 11.36 11.04 -4.63
N PHE A 22 12.45 10.33 -4.86
CA PHE A 22 13.80 10.66 -4.45
C PHE A 22 14.63 11.01 -5.69
N ASP A 23 15.08 12.25 -5.76
CA ASP A 23 16.04 12.74 -6.77
C ASP A 23 17.45 12.55 -6.20
N ASP A 24 18.21 11.62 -6.79
CA ASP A 24 19.54 11.22 -6.31
C ASP A 24 20.66 12.20 -6.69
N GLU A 25 20.39 13.14 -7.59
CA GLU A 25 21.33 14.20 -7.96
C GLU A 25 21.15 15.41 -7.04
N LYS A 26 19.91 15.79 -6.75
CA LYS A 26 19.59 16.95 -5.90
C LYS A 26 19.50 16.63 -4.42
N LEU A 27 19.43 15.35 -4.07
CA LEU A 27 19.25 14.86 -2.70
C LEU A 27 17.95 15.38 -2.06
N THR A 28 16.86 15.38 -2.83
CA THR A 28 15.54 15.88 -2.41
C THR A 28 14.48 14.79 -2.39
N LEU A 29 13.50 14.92 -1.48
CA LEU A 29 12.32 14.08 -1.39
C LEU A 29 11.06 14.89 -1.69
N GLU A 30 10.19 14.38 -2.54
CA GLU A 30 8.90 14.98 -2.88
C GLU A 30 7.78 13.94 -2.74
N LEU A 31 6.70 14.30 -2.06
CA LEU A 31 5.49 13.47 -2.05
C LEU A 31 4.74 13.66 -3.37
N VAL A 32 4.79 12.66 -4.25
CA VAL A 32 4.20 12.74 -5.60
C VAL A 32 2.80 12.13 -5.68
N LYS A 33 2.43 11.25 -4.75
CA LYS A 33 1.08 10.66 -4.70
C LYS A 33 0.68 10.23 -3.31
N ARG A 34 -0.57 10.52 -2.94
CA ARG A 34 -1.31 9.81 -1.89
C ARG A 34 -2.38 8.95 -2.56
N THR A 35 -2.18 7.63 -2.58
CA THR A 35 -3.17 6.68 -3.06
C THR A 35 -4.05 6.28 -1.88
N GLU A 36 -5.34 6.61 -1.97
CA GLU A 36 -6.32 6.12 -0.99
C GLU A 36 -6.55 4.63 -1.19
N ILE A 37 -6.59 3.91 -0.07
CA ILE A 37 -6.93 2.49 0.02
C ILE A 37 -8.09 2.37 1.03
N PRO A 38 -8.69 1.19 1.24
CA PRO A 38 -9.76 1.06 2.24
C PRO A 38 -9.33 1.65 3.60
N GLN A 39 -10.16 2.53 4.15
CA GLN A 39 -9.81 3.39 5.28
C GLN A 39 -9.44 2.60 6.54
N ASP A 40 -10.07 1.43 6.73
CA ASP A 40 -9.87 0.47 7.83
C ASP A 40 -8.69 -0.50 7.59
N GLU A 41 -7.96 -0.36 6.48
CA GLU A 41 -6.88 -1.25 6.06
C GLU A 41 -5.51 -0.53 5.95
N PRO A 42 -5.03 0.20 6.98
CA PRO A 42 -3.68 0.78 6.95
C PRO A 42 -2.64 -0.34 6.86
N ILE A 43 -1.65 -0.14 6.00
CA ILE A 43 -0.62 -1.14 5.71
C ILE A 43 0.62 -0.86 6.56
N SER A 44 0.83 -1.64 7.62
CA SER A 44 1.97 -1.47 8.54
C SER A 44 3.27 -2.07 7.97
N TRP A 45 3.14 -3.03 7.07
CA TRP A 45 4.25 -3.64 6.33
C TRP A 45 3.79 -3.98 4.91
N MET A 46 4.62 -3.65 3.92
CA MET A 46 4.35 -3.96 2.52
C MET A 46 5.57 -4.51 1.80
N THR A 47 5.32 -5.27 0.75
CA THR A 47 6.39 -5.75 -0.13
C THR A 47 5.92 -5.80 -1.57
N PHE A 48 6.86 -5.68 -2.49
CA PHE A 48 6.62 -5.89 -3.91
C PHE A 48 6.66 -7.39 -4.24
N ASP A 49 5.92 -7.78 -5.28
CA ASP A 49 6.21 -9.03 -5.96
C ASP A 49 7.56 -8.98 -6.70
N HIS A 50 8.00 -10.12 -7.22
CA HIS A 50 9.28 -10.27 -7.91
C HIS A 50 9.46 -9.36 -9.14
N ALA A 51 8.36 -8.96 -9.78
CA ALA A 51 8.35 -8.09 -10.96
C ALA A 51 8.10 -6.61 -10.63
N LYS A 52 7.88 -6.27 -9.34
CA LYS A 52 7.42 -4.95 -8.87
C LYS A 52 6.14 -4.46 -9.57
N LYS A 53 5.28 -5.39 -9.98
CA LYS A 53 3.97 -5.13 -10.58
C LYS A 53 2.84 -5.23 -9.59
N ASN A 54 3.08 -5.78 -8.40
CA ASN A 54 2.11 -5.87 -7.32
C ASN A 54 2.71 -5.45 -5.99
N ILE A 55 1.89 -4.87 -5.11
CA ILE A 55 2.19 -4.65 -3.69
C ILE A 55 1.29 -5.56 -2.86
N TYR A 56 1.89 -6.26 -1.90
CA TYR A 56 1.18 -7.04 -0.89
C TYR A 56 1.34 -6.39 0.48
N GLY A 57 0.22 -6.18 1.18
CA GLY A 57 0.16 -5.45 2.44
C GLY A 57 -0.32 -6.29 3.62
N ALA A 58 0.35 -6.16 4.76
CA ALA A 58 -0.17 -6.53 6.07
C ALA A 58 -1.09 -5.40 6.57
N ALA A 59 -2.39 -5.53 6.33
CA ALA A 59 -3.35 -4.44 6.46
C ALA A 59 -4.37 -4.71 7.58
N MET A 60 -3.94 -4.47 8.82
CA MET A 60 -4.72 -4.76 10.04
C MET A 60 -5.17 -6.23 10.13
N LYS A 61 -6.42 -6.53 9.75
CA LYS A 61 -7.04 -7.86 9.80
C LYS A 61 -7.20 -8.50 8.43
N LYS A 62 -6.54 -7.92 7.41
CA LYS A 62 -6.60 -8.35 6.03
C LYS A 62 -5.21 -8.43 5.40
N TRP A 63 -5.08 -9.33 4.44
CA TRP A 63 -3.98 -9.38 3.48
C TRP A 63 -4.45 -8.71 2.20
N SER A 64 -3.90 -7.54 1.88
CA SER A 64 -4.33 -6.74 0.72
C SER A 64 -3.36 -6.89 -0.45
N SER A 65 -3.90 -6.81 -1.67
CA SER A 65 -3.17 -6.88 -2.95
C SER A 65 -3.51 -5.66 -3.81
N PHE A 66 -2.48 -5.07 -4.40
CA PHE A 66 -2.59 -3.90 -5.27
C PHE A 66 -1.78 -4.10 -6.54
N ALA A 67 -2.35 -3.77 -7.70
CA ALA A 67 -1.62 -3.68 -8.96
C ALA A 67 -0.89 -2.34 -9.06
N VAL A 68 0.36 -2.36 -9.50
CA VAL A 68 1.22 -1.19 -9.71
C VAL A 68 1.45 -1.00 -11.20
N LYS A 69 0.70 -0.07 -11.80
CA LYS A 69 0.85 0.29 -13.21
C LYS A 69 1.95 1.33 -13.40
N SER A 70 2.05 2.27 -12.47
CA SER A 70 3.10 3.28 -12.39
C SER A 70 3.24 3.79 -10.95
N PRO A 71 4.28 4.59 -10.61
CA PRO A 71 4.40 5.15 -9.26
C PRO A 71 3.19 5.97 -8.80
N THR A 72 2.42 6.56 -9.71
CA THR A 72 1.25 7.38 -9.38
C THR A 72 -0.09 6.68 -9.62
N GLU A 73 -0.05 5.42 -10.11
CA GLU A 73 -1.21 4.58 -10.39
C GLU A 73 -1.05 3.20 -9.73
N ILE A 74 -1.50 3.13 -8.47
CA ILE A 74 -1.60 1.92 -7.66
C ILE A 74 -3.09 1.64 -7.45
N VAL A 75 -3.55 0.45 -7.81
CA VAL A 75 -4.97 0.08 -7.81
C VAL A 75 -5.19 -1.07 -6.85
N HIS A 76 -6.14 -0.93 -5.92
CA HIS A 76 -6.56 -2.02 -5.03
C HIS A 76 -7.26 -3.12 -5.86
N GLU A 77 -6.80 -4.36 -5.73
CA GLU A 77 -7.40 -5.50 -6.44
C GLU A 77 -8.25 -6.36 -5.50
N ALA A 78 -7.69 -6.72 -4.34
CA ALA A 78 -8.34 -7.63 -3.41
C ALA A 78 -7.85 -7.43 -1.98
N SER A 79 -8.71 -7.79 -1.02
CA SER A 79 -8.34 -7.95 0.38
C SER A 79 -8.91 -9.25 0.91
N HIS A 80 -8.05 -10.08 1.48
CA HIS A 80 -8.41 -11.37 2.04
C HIS A 80 -8.39 -11.31 3.57
N PRO A 81 -9.42 -11.85 4.26
CA PRO A 81 -9.46 -11.84 5.71
C PRO A 81 -8.39 -12.73 6.34
N MET A 82 -7.85 -12.29 7.48
CA MET A 82 -7.03 -13.14 8.36
C MET A 82 -7.95 -14.06 9.17
N ASN A 83 -8.38 -15.18 8.58
CA ASN A 83 -9.39 -16.09 9.15
C ASN A 83 -9.02 -16.72 10.50
N HIS A 84 -7.76 -16.64 10.92
CA HIS A 84 -7.30 -17.10 12.23
C HIS A 84 -7.52 -16.05 13.34
N ASP A 85 -7.85 -14.80 12.97
CA ASP A 85 -8.18 -13.73 13.91
C ASP A 85 -9.72 -13.56 13.96
N PRO A 86 -10.35 -13.58 15.15
CA PRO A 86 -11.80 -13.43 15.28
C PRO A 86 -12.39 -12.15 14.69
N ALA A 87 -11.59 -11.07 14.60
CA ALA A 87 -12.02 -9.83 13.95
C ALA A 87 -11.87 -9.90 12.42
N GLY A 88 -10.93 -10.69 11.91
CA GLY A 88 -10.76 -10.94 10.47
C GLY A 88 -11.80 -11.89 9.88
N SER A 89 -12.28 -12.86 10.65
CA SER A 89 -13.29 -13.84 10.22
C SER A 89 -14.72 -13.30 10.17
N LYS A 90 -14.96 -12.05 10.59
CA LYS A 90 -16.29 -11.44 10.53
C LYS A 90 -16.63 -11.07 9.10
N PRO A 91 -17.81 -11.42 8.58
CA PRO A 91 -18.26 -10.91 7.28
C PRO A 91 -18.31 -9.38 7.32
N LYS A 92 -17.99 -8.72 6.18
CA LYS A 92 -18.16 -7.26 6.03
C LYS A 92 -19.58 -6.90 6.51
N GLN A 93 -19.69 -6.12 7.58
CA GLN A 93 -20.97 -5.52 7.95
C GLN A 93 -21.41 -4.63 6.78
N ALA A 94 -22.64 -4.83 6.33
CA ALA A 94 -23.26 -4.13 5.22
C ALA A 94 -23.39 -2.63 5.49
#